data_AF-A0A958PT75-F1
#
_entry.id   AF-A0A958PT75-F1
#
_cell.length_a   1.000
_cell.length_b   1.000
_cell.length_c   1.000
_cell.angle_alpha   90.00
_cell.angle_beta   90.00
_cell.angle_gamma   90.00
#
_symmetry.space_group_name_H-M   'P 1'
#
loop_
_entity.id
_entity.type
_entity.pdbx_description
1 polymer ?
#
loop_
_entity_poly.entity_id
_entity_poly.type
_entity_poly.pdbx_seq_one_letter_code
_entity_poly.pdbx_strand_id
1 'polypeptide(L)'
;MNWIKRLGIITFISVLGVVPVFYNSCSSDHEGGSGMTSLSKASGCSLDNYFGATFQPFLVENCGNCHNNGGSGQGAFADQNLQVAWEAFEIVGFSKIASNAKNPSHQPPYTGSHLDGKVNDLLIEWSRAEEERAKCLGGGDTSSDPVDVSTWILSRSKAISAVDDKAVTVSWKLDQELMHLPEDFPDLKGAIFSIKVETGNALNLPYYKISQPTLNLKGATFDLTVRGVKIRINGKFVDGETTFTYLERGVRRGEGTGVSLSSGALVAMGELRSSDVIGVAFGELDTTDLPPPPAPSEVSFTVANQTASREGGTVALKVRLSAPVSSHAVTVGLEVDGTTDATAISSDRTIRNGDGDTVTIKNYDWDYKVDKMSLVFLPNEVEKTVTVTIADDDRYEIKAGSNEKVVLRLGTVSGAIKGAASKSTIVIPDDDPVVDPNSEVLRFSQLMSPGGVLYDECLACHNSQDKRGGYDLTDYKEMIDHNVLIPGDVNSKMFVRMNVEAQNTDTMPLTGLLPTHMRKEVEKWIADGAKNN
;
A
#
# COMPACT_ATOMS: atom_id res chain seq x y z
N MET A 1 -25.48 66.26 -3.43
CA MET A 1 -25.06 66.88 -2.15
C MET A 1 -24.04 65.93 -1.52
N ASN A 2 -22.73 66.16 -1.69
CA ASN A 2 -21.84 67.01 -0.87
C ASN A 2 -21.92 66.62 0.64
N TRP A 3 -20.86 66.34 1.42
CA TRP A 3 -19.43 66.68 1.33
C TRP A 3 -18.65 65.99 2.51
N ILE A 4 -17.40 65.55 2.26
CA ILE A 4 -16.12 65.80 3.00
C ILE A 4 -15.74 65.18 4.39
N LYS A 5 -14.64 64.39 4.33
CA LYS A 5 -13.30 64.34 5.02
C LYS A 5 -13.12 64.56 6.55
N ARG A 6 -12.26 63.70 7.13
CA ARG A 6 -10.93 63.94 7.80
C ARG A 6 -10.27 62.55 8.03
N LEU A 7 -9.09 62.14 7.56
CA LEU A 7 -7.70 62.64 7.54
C LEU A 7 -6.97 62.51 8.89
N GLY A 8 -6.05 61.54 8.97
CA GLY A 8 -5.06 61.33 10.02
C GLY A 8 -3.78 60.73 9.42
N ILE A 9 -2.76 61.58 9.26
CA ILE A 9 -1.41 61.29 8.75
C ILE A 9 -0.54 60.86 9.92
N ILE A 10 0.20 59.75 9.82
CA ILE A 10 1.48 59.59 10.51
C ILE A 10 2.50 59.00 9.53
N THR A 11 3.50 59.83 9.24
CA THR A 11 4.74 59.57 8.52
C THR A 11 5.70 58.78 9.42
N PHE A 12 6.37 57.74 8.91
CA PHE A 12 7.63 57.31 9.49
C PHE A 12 8.64 56.91 8.40
N ILE A 13 9.86 57.34 8.68
CA ILE A 13 10.96 57.61 7.76
C ILE A 13 11.77 56.35 7.44
N SER A 14 12.19 56.28 6.19
CA SER A 14 13.17 55.35 5.61
C SER A 14 14.56 55.49 6.23
N VAL A 15 15.19 54.36 6.59
CA VAL A 15 16.64 54.21 6.65
C VAL A 15 17.05 52.98 5.84
N LEU A 16 17.61 53.25 4.66
CA LEU A 16 18.40 52.32 3.86
C LEU A 16 19.74 52.10 4.56
N GLY A 17 19.98 50.86 5.00
CA GLY A 17 21.30 50.36 5.37
C GLY A 17 21.86 49.50 4.25
N VAL A 18 22.74 50.08 3.44
CA VAL A 18 23.61 49.36 2.51
C VAL A 18 24.74 48.73 3.34
N VAL A 19 24.86 47.41 3.31
CA VAL A 19 26.09 46.71 3.75
C VAL A 19 26.68 46.00 2.53
N PRO A 20 27.95 46.26 2.18
CA PRO A 20 28.65 45.60 1.09
C PRO A 20 29.11 44.21 1.55
N VAL A 21 28.85 43.17 0.75
CA VAL A 21 29.58 41.90 0.87
C VAL A 21 30.52 41.81 -0.32
N PHE A 22 31.80 41.96 -0.02
CA PHE A 22 32.91 41.75 -0.93
C PHE A 22 33.10 40.25 -1.19
N TYR A 23 33.39 39.93 -2.44
CA TYR A 23 34.03 38.68 -2.83
C TYR A 23 35.49 38.66 -2.33
N ASN A 24 35.90 37.55 -1.72
CA ASN A 24 37.25 37.00 -1.70
C ASN A 24 37.06 35.47 -1.53
N SER A 25 37.13 34.66 -2.58
CA SER A 25 38.35 34.06 -3.14
C SER A 25 39.35 33.56 -2.08
N CYS A 26 39.23 32.26 -1.77
CA CYS A 26 40.38 31.39 -1.58
C CYS A 26 40.40 30.41 -2.77
N SER A 27 41.21 30.72 -3.79
CA SER A 27 42.05 29.72 -4.47
C SER A 27 43.19 29.35 -3.49
N SER A 28 43.93 28.25 -3.59
CA SER A 28 44.36 27.50 -4.77
C SER A 28 44.81 26.09 -4.39
N ASP A 29 44.96 25.25 -5.42
CA ASP A 29 45.86 24.10 -5.51
C ASP A 29 45.50 22.81 -4.75
N HIS A 30 44.77 21.93 -5.44
CA HIS A 30 45.21 20.54 -5.54
C HIS A 30 45.52 20.23 -7.01
N GLU A 31 46.74 20.59 -7.43
CA GLU A 31 47.41 19.82 -8.47
C GLU A 31 47.66 18.39 -7.96
N GLY A 32 47.41 17.41 -8.82
CA GLY A 32 48.16 16.16 -8.89
C GLY A 32 48.31 15.35 -7.61
N GLY A 33 47.26 14.68 -7.17
CA GLY A 33 47.32 13.58 -6.21
C GLY A 33 46.83 12.29 -6.82
N SER A 34 47.72 11.56 -7.51
CA SER A 34 47.54 10.14 -7.80
C SER A 34 47.29 9.41 -6.48
N GLY A 35 46.04 9.13 -6.18
CA GLY A 35 45.60 8.64 -4.88
C GLY A 35 44.48 7.62 -5.00
N MET A 36 44.65 6.62 -5.88
CA MET A 36 44.16 5.27 -5.57
C MET A 36 44.90 4.79 -4.31
N THR A 37 44.60 5.36 -3.16
CA THR A 37 44.92 4.73 -1.88
C THR A 37 43.93 3.60 -1.73
N SER A 38 44.38 2.42 -2.18
CA SER A 38 44.18 1.14 -1.52
C SER A 38 42.95 1.10 -0.61
N LEU A 39 41.92 0.37 -1.03
CA LEU A 39 41.03 -0.34 -0.11
C LEU A 39 41.92 -1.17 0.84
N SER A 40 42.42 -0.53 1.89
CA SER A 40 43.15 -1.18 2.95
C SER A 40 42.12 -1.97 3.73
N LYS A 41 42.01 -3.26 3.42
CA LYS A 41 41.45 -4.32 4.28
C LYS A 41 40.43 -3.80 5.30
N ALA A 42 39.17 -3.62 4.88
CA ALA A 42 38.07 -3.74 5.82
C ALA A 42 38.12 -5.19 6.34
N SER A 43 38.60 -5.37 7.56
CA SER A 43 38.94 -6.67 8.15
C SER A 43 37.73 -7.43 8.67
N GLY A 44 36.66 -7.48 7.89
CA GLY A 44 35.45 -8.25 8.18
C GLY A 44 34.65 -8.44 6.91
N CYS A 45 34.17 -9.65 6.66
CA CYS A 45 33.42 -10.09 5.48
C CYS A 45 32.03 -9.47 5.32
N SER A 46 31.83 -8.25 5.82
CA SER A 46 30.52 -7.70 6.06
C SER A 46 30.16 -6.66 5.00
N LEU A 47 28.95 -6.78 4.45
CA LEU A 47 28.42 -5.91 3.40
C LEU A 47 28.06 -4.51 3.90
N ASP A 48 27.92 -4.34 5.21
CA ASP A 48 27.64 -3.05 5.86
C ASP A 48 28.72 -2.00 5.56
N ASN A 49 30.00 -2.39 5.59
CA ASN A 49 31.12 -1.52 5.26
C ASN A 49 31.07 -1.10 3.79
N TYR A 50 30.71 -2.04 2.91
CA TYR A 50 30.58 -1.78 1.49
C TYR A 50 29.41 -0.83 1.21
N PHE A 51 28.25 -1.14 1.79
CA PHE A 51 27.05 -0.31 1.74
C PHE A 51 27.34 1.12 2.20
N GLY A 52 28.04 1.28 3.33
CA GLY A 52 28.41 2.58 3.87
C GLY A 52 29.35 3.39 2.97
N ALA A 53 30.24 2.72 2.25
CA ALA A 53 31.16 3.38 1.33
C ALA A 53 30.53 3.74 -0.03
N THR A 54 29.45 3.06 -0.43
CA THR A 54 28.91 3.14 -1.81
C THR A 54 27.45 3.58 -1.84
N PHE A 55 26.53 2.73 -1.38
CA PHE A 55 25.09 2.96 -1.45
C PHE A 55 24.61 4.05 -0.50
N GLN A 56 25.09 4.06 0.74
CA GLN A 56 24.56 4.96 1.77
C GLN A 56 24.70 6.45 1.39
N PRO A 57 25.83 6.92 0.84
CA PRO A 57 25.95 8.30 0.34
C PRO A 57 24.92 8.64 -0.74
N PHE A 58 24.70 7.73 -1.70
CA PHE A 58 23.69 7.90 -2.73
C PHE A 58 22.27 7.96 -2.15
N LEU A 59 21.96 7.05 -1.22
CA LEU A 59 20.64 6.97 -0.59
C LEU A 59 20.38 8.19 0.29
N VAL A 60 21.34 8.66 1.07
CA VAL A 60 21.19 9.90 1.86
C VAL A 60 20.94 11.10 0.95
N GLU A 61 21.70 11.23 -0.13
CA GLU A 61 21.59 12.34 -1.09
C GLU A 61 20.23 12.34 -1.80
N ASN A 62 19.76 11.19 -2.27
CA ASN A 62 18.62 11.09 -3.18
C ASN A 62 17.34 10.54 -2.52
N CYS A 63 17.41 9.95 -1.33
CA CYS A 63 16.27 9.32 -0.66
C CYS A 63 16.11 9.76 0.81
N GLY A 64 17.11 10.45 1.37
CA GLY A 64 17.18 10.80 2.80
C GLY A 64 16.04 11.68 3.30
N ASN A 65 15.39 12.46 2.43
CA ASN A 65 14.25 13.29 2.82
C ASN A 65 12.99 12.47 3.18
N CYS A 66 12.87 11.24 2.68
CA CYS A 66 11.72 10.38 2.90
C CYS A 66 12.09 9.12 3.69
N HIS A 67 13.26 8.55 3.44
CA HIS A 67 13.68 7.25 3.98
C HIS A 67 14.75 7.38 5.07
N ASN A 68 14.64 8.40 5.91
CA ASN A 68 15.38 8.52 7.17
C ASN A 68 14.49 8.10 8.36
N ASN A 69 15.07 8.00 9.54
CA ASN A 69 14.31 7.73 10.76
C ASN A 69 13.35 8.90 11.07
N GLY A 70 12.05 8.61 11.09
CA GLY A 70 10.99 9.61 11.22
C GLY A 70 10.56 10.26 9.90
N GLY A 71 11.10 9.81 8.77
CA GLY A 71 10.69 10.24 7.43
C GLY A 71 9.30 9.72 7.04
N SER A 72 8.74 10.32 5.98
CA SER A 72 7.43 9.94 5.45
C SER A 72 7.41 8.63 4.66
N GLY A 73 8.58 8.13 4.25
CA GLY A 73 8.77 6.89 3.51
C GLY A 73 8.90 5.67 4.43
N GLN A 74 8.55 4.49 3.91
CA GLN A 74 8.71 3.24 4.66
C GLN A 74 10.18 2.80 4.67
N GLY A 75 10.72 2.57 5.86
CA GLY A 75 12.10 2.15 6.09
C GLY A 75 13.10 3.31 6.13
N ALA A 76 14.12 3.17 6.96
CA ALA A 76 15.14 4.19 7.23
C ALA A 76 16.47 3.92 6.48
N PHE A 77 16.43 3.33 5.28
CA PHE A 77 17.63 2.90 4.55
C PHE A 77 18.49 4.05 4.00
N ALA A 78 18.03 5.29 4.12
CA ALA A 78 18.74 6.50 3.78
C ALA A 78 19.04 7.36 5.02
N ASP A 79 19.04 6.76 6.22
CA ASP A 79 19.41 7.45 7.46
C ASP A 79 20.91 7.82 7.47
N GLN A 80 21.24 8.92 8.15
CA GLN A 80 22.64 9.32 8.35
C GLN A 80 23.39 8.37 9.28
N ASN A 81 22.68 7.69 10.18
CA ASN A 81 23.23 6.61 10.98
C ASN A 81 23.36 5.33 10.12
N LEU A 82 24.61 4.96 9.83
CA LEU A 82 24.93 3.83 8.96
C LEU A 82 24.30 2.51 9.42
N GLN A 83 24.26 2.24 10.73
CA GLN A 83 23.70 1.00 11.27
C GLN A 83 22.19 0.92 11.01
N VAL A 84 21.47 2.01 11.28
CA VAL A 84 20.02 2.10 11.03
C VAL A 84 19.71 1.97 9.53
N ALA A 85 20.52 2.64 8.71
CA ALA A 85 20.40 2.57 7.26
C ALA A 85 20.65 1.15 6.73
N TRP A 86 21.68 0.47 7.25
CA TRP A 86 22.04 -0.89 6.87
C TRP A 86 20.93 -1.90 7.21
N GLU A 87 20.45 -1.90 8.45
CA GLU A 87 19.39 -2.82 8.89
C GLU A 87 18.11 -2.64 8.07
N ALA A 88 17.71 -1.38 7.80
CA ALA A 88 16.57 -1.08 6.95
C ALA A 88 16.81 -1.48 5.48
N PHE A 89 18.03 -1.29 4.97
CA PHE A 89 18.41 -1.66 3.61
C PHE A 89 18.34 -3.18 3.39
N GLU A 90 18.85 -3.98 4.33
CA GLU A 90 18.76 -5.45 4.27
C GLU A 90 17.30 -5.95 4.25
N ILE A 91 16.41 -5.30 5.01
CA ILE A 91 14.99 -5.65 5.06
C ILE A 91 14.27 -5.32 3.75
N VAL A 92 14.53 -4.13 3.17
CA VAL A 92 13.85 -3.69 1.94
C VAL A 92 14.40 -4.39 0.71
N GLY A 93 15.70 -4.66 0.71
CA GLY A 93 16.42 -5.30 -0.39
C GLY A 93 16.81 -4.31 -1.50
N PHE A 94 18.03 -4.46 -2.00
CA PHE A 94 18.63 -3.56 -2.98
C PHE A 94 17.80 -3.42 -4.26
N SER A 95 17.23 -4.52 -4.77
CA SER A 95 16.49 -4.55 -6.06
C SER A 95 15.27 -3.63 -6.03
N LYS A 96 14.56 -3.60 -4.90
CA LYS A 96 13.39 -2.75 -4.71
C LYS A 96 13.78 -1.28 -4.61
N ILE A 97 14.85 -0.97 -3.88
CA ILE A 97 15.39 0.38 -3.75
C ILE A 97 15.85 0.91 -5.11
N ALA A 98 16.61 0.11 -5.87
CA ALA A 98 17.09 0.46 -7.20
C ALA A 98 15.93 0.68 -8.20
N SER A 99 14.88 -0.14 -8.14
CA SER A 99 13.69 0.02 -8.98
C SER A 99 12.96 1.33 -8.68
N ASN A 100 12.75 1.65 -7.41
CA ASN A 100 12.08 2.89 -6.99
C ASN A 100 12.90 4.15 -7.26
N ALA A 101 14.22 4.10 -7.08
CA ALA A 101 15.11 5.22 -7.39
C ALA A 101 15.03 5.63 -8.88
N LYS A 102 14.80 4.67 -9.78
CA LYS A 102 14.63 4.91 -11.22
C LYS A 102 13.20 5.26 -11.62
N ASN A 103 12.23 5.07 -10.74
CA ASN A 103 10.81 5.24 -11.06
C ASN A 103 10.38 6.72 -10.95
N PRO A 104 10.00 7.38 -12.04
CA PRO A 104 9.56 8.78 -12.01
C PRO A 104 8.20 8.97 -11.30
N SER A 105 7.44 7.90 -11.05
CA SER A 105 6.19 7.98 -10.29
C SER A 105 6.38 7.84 -8.78
N HIS A 106 7.62 7.62 -8.31
CA HIS A 106 7.90 7.44 -6.89
C HIS A 106 7.98 8.78 -6.15
N GLN A 107 9.02 9.59 -6.39
CA GLN A 107 9.12 10.95 -5.83
C GLN A 107 10.11 11.86 -6.61
N PRO A 108 9.71 12.44 -7.75
CA PRO A 108 10.49 13.47 -8.43
C PRO A 108 10.74 14.72 -7.57
N PRO A 109 11.87 15.44 -7.73
CA PRO A 109 12.95 15.17 -8.68
C PRO A 109 13.97 14.15 -8.17
N TYR A 110 13.75 13.53 -7.02
CA TYR A 110 14.72 12.67 -6.35
C TYR A 110 14.75 11.23 -6.89
N THR A 111 13.77 10.87 -7.73
CA THR A 111 13.71 9.61 -8.45
C THR A 111 13.43 9.84 -9.92
N GLY A 112 13.80 8.88 -10.77
CA GLY A 112 13.54 8.91 -12.22
C GLY A 112 14.74 8.49 -13.06
N SER A 113 14.57 8.53 -14.37
CA SER A 113 15.56 8.04 -15.33
C SER A 113 16.90 8.78 -15.30
N HIS A 114 16.94 10.00 -14.76
CA HIS A 114 18.18 10.76 -14.59
C HIS A 114 19.16 10.09 -13.59
N LEU A 115 18.68 9.17 -12.74
CA LEU A 115 19.50 8.37 -11.83
C LEU A 115 19.91 7.00 -12.41
N ASP A 116 19.44 6.63 -13.61
CA ASP A 116 19.65 5.28 -14.17
C ASP A 116 21.13 4.90 -14.22
N GLY A 117 22.00 5.80 -14.67
CA GLY A 117 23.44 5.57 -14.74
C GLY A 117 24.03 5.25 -13.36
N LYS A 118 23.83 6.14 -12.39
CA LYS A 118 24.35 6.00 -11.03
C LYS A 118 23.80 4.75 -10.32
N VAL A 119 22.52 4.44 -10.51
CA VAL A 119 21.90 3.21 -9.96
C VAL A 119 22.48 1.96 -10.60
N ASN A 120 22.71 1.95 -11.92
CA ASN A 120 23.32 0.80 -12.59
C ASN A 120 24.77 0.58 -12.18
N ASP A 121 25.55 1.66 -11.99
CA ASP A 121 26.92 1.57 -11.47
C ASP A 121 26.92 0.96 -10.07
N LEU A 122 26.04 1.45 -9.18
CA LEU A 122 25.86 0.89 -7.83
C LEU A 122 25.44 -0.59 -7.85
N LEU A 123 24.64 -1.03 -8.83
CA LEU A 123 24.26 -2.44 -8.98
C LEU A 123 25.46 -3.34 -9.31
N ILE A 124 26.32 -2.90 -10.24
CA ILE A 124 27.55 -3.64 -10.61
C ILE A 124 28.46 -3.78 -9.38
N GLU A 125 28.64 -2.67 -8.69
CA GLU A 125 29.39 -2.53 -7.45
C GLU A 125 28.83 -3.45 -6.34
N TRP A 126 27.51 -3.47 -6.11
CA TRP A 126 26.86 -4.36 -5.14
C TRP A 126 27.12 -5.84 -5.41
N SER A 127 26.94 -6.28 -6.66
CA SER A 127 27.16 -7.68 -7.02
C SER A 127 28.60 -8.11 -6.73
N ARG A 128 29.58 -7.23 -7.01
CA ARG A 128 30.98 -7.49 -6.67
C ARG A 128 31.19 -7.62 -5.16
N ALA A 129 30.55 -6.79 -4.35
CA ALA A 129 30.65 -6.88 -2.89
C ALA A 129 30.05 -8.17 -2.32
N GLU A 130 28.93 -8.63 -2.87
CA GLU A 130 28.31 -9.91 -2.51
C GLU A 130 29.25 -11.08 -2.82
N GLU A 131 29.95 -11.05 -3.95
CA GLU A 131 30.98 -12.04 -4.30
C GLU A 131 32.18 -11.98 -3.33
N GLU A 132 32.69 -10.79 -3.01
CA GLU A 132 33.81 -10.61 -2.10
C GLU A 132 33.48 -11.10 -0.67
N ARG A 133 32.25 -10.83 -0.20
CA ARG A 133 31.74 -11.39 1.06
C ARG A 133 31.66 -12.91 1.00
N ALA A 134 31.13 -13.49 -0.08
CA ALA A 134 30.99 -14.94 -0.22
C ALA A 134 32.36 -15.63 -0.13
N LYS A 135 33.39 -15.05 -0.78
CA LYS A 135 34.79 -15.50 -0.66
C LYS A 135 35.32 -15.41 0.77
N CYS A 136 34.94 -14.37 1.49
CA CYS A 136 35.46 -14.09 2.83
C CYS A 136 34.83 -14.97 3.93
N LEU A 137 33.54 -15.35 3.82
CA LEU A 137 32.83 -16.15 4.83
C LEU A 137 33.24 -17.65 4.89
N GLY A 138 34.35 -18.02 4.26
CA GLY A 138 34.80 -19.42 4.27
C GLY A 138 33.86 -20.36 3.55
N GLY A 139 33.02 -19.84 2.64
CA GLY A 139 32.49 -20.64 1.54
C GLY A 139 33.69 -21.17 0.78
N GLY A 140 34.10 -22.39 1.11
CA GLY A 140 35.28 -23.01 0.56
C GLY A 140 35.21 -22.96 -0.95
N ASP A 141 36.23 -22.34 -1.55
CA ASP A 141 36.71 -22.62 -2.89
C ASP A 141 35.61 -22.98 -3.92
N THR A 142 34.64 -22.08 -4.14
CA THR A 142 34.36 -21.76 -5.54
C THR A 142 35.44 -20.76 -5.88
N SER A 143 36.57 -21.30 -6.31
CA SER A 143 37.64 -20.56 -6.90
C SER A 143 37.07 -19.35 -7.64
N SER A 144 37.70 -18.19 -7.44
CA SER A 144 37.83 -17.26 -8.56
C SER A 144 38.71 -17.90 -9.64
N ASP A 145 38.47 -19.17 -9.99
CA ASP A 145 38.70 -19.57 -11.35
C ASP A 145 37.81 -18.60 -12.12
N PRO A 146 38.39 -17.79 -13.01
CA PRO A 146 37.57 -17.04 -13.94
C PRO A 146 36.55 -18.04 -14.47
N VAL A 147 35.26 -17.78 -14.22
CA VAL A 147 34.14 -18.65 -14.62
C VAL A 147 34.56 -19.25 -15.95
N ASP A 148 34.80 -20.55 -15.98
CA ASP A 148 35.49 -21.14 -17.12
C ASP A 148 34.53 -21.16 -18.31
N VAL A 149 34.51 -20.03 -19.01
CA VAL A 149 33.67 -19.76 -20.17
C VAL A 149 34.06 -20.63 -21.34
N SER A 150 35.16 -21.39 -21.25
CA SER A 150 35.53 -22.36 -22.29
C SER A 150 34.53 -23.52 -22.37
N THR A 151 33.79 -23.80 -21.29
CA THR A 151 32.77 -24.86 -21.24
C THR A 151 31.35 -24.35 -21.53
N TRP A 152 31.19 -23.04 -21.71
CA TRP A 152 29.87 -22.44 -21.88
C TRP A 152 29.25 -22.76 -23.24
N ILE A 153 27.93 -22.91 -23.24
CA ILE A 153 27.15 -23.19 -24.44
C ILE A 153 27.02 -21.90 -25.25
N LEU A 154 27.51 -21.91 -26.49
CA LEU A 154 27.64 -20.70 -27.30
C LEU A 154 26.50 -20.58 -28.29
N SER A 155 25.87 -19.41 -28.42
CA SER A 155 25.01 -19.14 -29.57
C SER A 155 25.83 -18.79 -30.82
N ARG A 156 25.24 -18.98 -32.01
CA ARG A 156 25.73 -18.36 -33.25
C ARG A 156 25.69 -16.84 -33.13
N SER A 157 26.68 -16.16 -33.70
CA SER A 157 26.70 -14.69 -33.75
C SER A 157 25.70 -14.17 -34.79
N LYS A 158 25.04 -13.05 -34.50
CA LYS A 158 24.09 -12.35 -35.38
C LYS A 158 24.52 -10.90 -35.55
N ALA A 159 24.26 -10.31 -36.72
CA ALA A 159 24.60 -8.91 -36.99
C ALA A 159 23.88 -7.98 -35.99
N ILE A 160 24.62 -7.00 -35.46
CA ILE A 160 24.05 -5.95 -34.63
C ILE A 160 23.47 -4.89 -35.58
N SER A 161 22.21 -5.04 -35.97
CA SER A 161 21.53 -4.10 -36.86
C SER A 161 20.97 -2.86 -36.14
N ALA A 162 21.48 -2.53 -34.96
CA ALA A 162 21.06 -1.36 -34.18
C ALA A 162 21.69 -0.08 -34.77
N VAL A 163 20.86 0.93 -35.02
CA VAL A 163 21.26 2.22 -35.61
C VAL A 163 20.47 3.33 -34.90
N ASP A 164 21.11 4.48 -34.68
CA ASP A 164 20.49 5.72 -34.17
C ASP A 164 19.68 5.57 -32.87
N ASP A 165 20.28 4.94 -31.86
CA ASP A 165 19.72 4.76 -30.50
C ASP A 165 18.38 4.00 -30.46
N LYS A 166 18.01 3.33 -31.55
CA LYS A 166 16.82 2.47 -31.60
C LYS A 166 17.18 1.07 -31.13
N ALA A 167 16.51 0.61 -30.08
CA ALA A 167 16.65 -0.75 -29.58
C ALA A 167 16.15 -1.76 -30.63
N VAL A 168 16.97 -2.77 -30.92
CA VAL A 168 16.65 -3.91 -31.79
C VAL A 168 16.63 -5.18 -30.94
N THR A 169 15.63 -6.02 -31.14
CA THR A 169 15.58 -7.35 -30.50
C THR A 169 16.39 -8.34 -31.32
N VAL A 170 17.37 -8.99 -30.68
CA VAL A 170 18.12 -10.11 -31.25
C VAL A 170 17.68 -11.38 -30.55
N SER A 171 17.28 -12.39 -31.33
CA SER A 171 16.70 -13.63 -30.82
C SER A 171 17.42 -14.86 -31.36
N TRP A 172 17.53 -15.92 -30.58
CA TRP A 172 18.11 -17.22 -30.95
C TRP A 172 17.12 -18.34 -30.67
N LYS A 173 16.92 -19.21 -31.66
CA LYS A 173 16.24 -20.50 -31.49
C LYS A 173 17.23 -21.48 -30.86
N LEU A 174 16.98 -21.89 -29.62
CA LEU A 174 17.97 -22.62 -28.83
C LEU A 174 18.21 -24.05 -29.36
N ASP A 175 17.29 -24.63 -30.11
CA ASP A 175 17.42 -25.94 -30.76
C ASP A 175 18.30 -25.92 -32.02
N GLN A 176 18.48 -24.76 -32.65
CA GLN A 176 19.11 -24.64 -33.98
C GLN A 176 20.38 -23.78 -33.99
N GLU A 177 20.46 -22.84 -33.05
CA GLU A 177 21.44 -21.75 -33.09
C GLU A 177 22.45 -21.80 -31.94
N LEU A 178 22.49 -22.90 -31.19
CA LEU A 178 23.54 -23.19 -30.22
C LEU A 178 24.70 -23.98 -30.85
N MET A 179 25.85 -23.90 -30.20
CA MET A 179 27.15 -24.47 -30.59
C MET A 179 27.89 -24.89 -29.32
N HIS A 180 28.85 -25.81 -29.44
CA HIS A 180 29.59 -26.40 -28.31
C HIS A 180 28.65 -27.08 -27.29
N LEU A 181 27.72 -27.87 -27.82
CA LEU A 181 26.80 -28.64 -26.98
C LEU A 181 27.51 -29.85 -26.37
N PRO A 182 27.32 -30.13 -25.07
CA PRO A 182 27.67 -31.42 -24.47
C PRO A 182 26.99 -32.59 -25.19
N GLU A 183 27.55 -33.81 -25.08
CA GLU A 183 26.98 -35.01 -25.74
C GLU A 183 25.52 -35.28 -25.32
N ASP A 184 25.17 -35.04 -24.05
CA ASP A 184 23.83 -35.27 -23.48
C ASP A 184 22.97 -33.99 -23.41
N PHE A 185 23.20 -33.04 -24.32
CA PHE A 185 22.46 -31.76 -24.29
C PHE A 185 20.96 -31.95 -24.61
N PRO A 186 20.03 -31.38 -23.82
CA PRO A 186 18.60 -31.56 -24.02
C PRO A 186 18.10 -30.95 -25.35
N ASP A 187 17.05 -31.54 -25.93
CA ASP A 187 16.36 -30.95 -27.08
C ASP A 187 15.54 -29.74 -26.64
N LEU A 188 15.99 -28.54 -27.05
CA LEU A 188 15.37 -27.27 -26.68
C LEU A 188 14.33 -26.78 -27.71
N LYS A 189 13.69 -27.69 -28.45
CA LYS A 189 12.71 -27.35 -29.47
C LYS A 189 11.61 -26.41 -28.96
N GLY A 190 11.45 -25.29 -29.65
CA GLY A 190 10.43 -24.28 -29.32
C GLY A 190 10.88 -23.22 -28.30
N ALA A 191 12.08 -23.34 -27.72
CA ALA A 191 12.66 -22.31 -26.85
C ALA A 191 13.36 -21.21 -27.67
N ILE A 192 13.03 -19.96 -27.37
CA ILE A 192 13.65 -18.79 -28.01
C ILE A 192 14.17 -17.85 -26.91
N PHE A 193 15.48 -17.60 -26.91
CA PHE A 193 16.10 -16.59 -26.07
C PHE A 193 16.24 -15.28 -26.85
N SER A 194 16.01 -14.13 -26.22
CA SER A 194 16.18 -12.82 -26.86
C SER A 194 16.76 -11.77 -25.93
N ILE A 195 17.47 -10.80 -26.49
CA ILE A 195 17.93 -9.58 -25.81
C ILE A 195 17.55 -8.36 -26.65
N LYS A 196 17.48 -7.19 -26.03
CA LYS A 196 17.48 -5.91 -26.73
C LYS A 196 18.87 -5.32 -26.78
N VAL A 197 19.23 -4.79 -27.95
CA VAL A 197 20.51 -4.12 -28.20
C VAL A 197 20.22 -2.72 -28.72
N GLU A 198 20.79 -1.72 -28.07
CA GLU A 198 20.70 -0.29 -28.41
C GLU A 198 22.12 0.24 -28.56
N THR A 199 22.36 1.14 -29.51
CA THR A 199 23.61 1.93 -29.54
C THR A 199 23.44 3.16 -28.65
N GLY A 200 24.55 3.75 -28.22
CA GLY A 200 24.55 5.07 -27.61
C GLY A 200 25.93 5.69 -27.56
N ASN A 201 26.02 6.88 -26.97
CA ASN A 201 27.27 7.59 -26.78
C ASN A 201 27.29 8.23 -25.38
N ALA A 202 28.31 7.90 -24.58
CA ALA A 202 28.53 8.49 -23.27
C ALA A 202 29.97 9.00 -23.19
N LEU A 203 30.14 10.27 -22.82
CA LEU A 203 31.46 10.91 -22.72
C LEU A 203 32.31 10.78 -24.01
N ASN A 204 31.68 10.91 -25.18
CA ASN A 204 32.27 10.71 -26.51
C ASN A 204 32.77 9.28 -26.79
N LEU A 205 32.41 8.31 -25.95
CA LEU A 205 32.69 6.90 -26.17
C LEU A 205 31.41 6.21 -26.62
N PRO A 206 31.38 5.65 -27.83
CA PRO A 206 30.23 4.92 -28.30
C PRO A 206 30.15 3.55 -27.60
N TYR A 207 28.93 3.03 -27.45
CA TYR A 207 28.68 1.78 -26.75
C TYR A 207 27.48 1.01 -27.30
N TYR A 208 27.44 -0.29 -27.00
CA TYR A 208 26.23 -1.10 -27.05
C TYR A 208 25.63 -1.24 -25.66
N LYS A 209 24.33 -0.96 -25.53
CA LYS A 209 23.55 -1.27 -24.33
C LYS A 209 22.74 -2.52 -24.60
N ILE A 210 22.93 -3.54 -23.79
CA ILE A 210 22.28 -4.84 -23.90
C ILE A 210 21.36 -5.00 -22.70
N SER A 211 20.07 -5.19 -22.94
CA SER A 211 19.06 -5.23 -21.88
C SER A 211 17.96 -6.25 -22.16
N GLN A 212 17.09 -6.45 -21.17
CA GLN A 212 15.88 -7.28 -21.29
C GLN A 212 16.15 -8.70 -21.84
N PRO A 213 17.03 -9.49 -21.20
CA PRO A 213 17.12 -10.91 -21.53
C PRO A 213 15.76 -11.56 -21.27
N THR A 214 15.22 -12.21 -22.29
CA THR A 214 13.89 -12.83 -22.26
C THR A 214 13.94 -14.24 -22.81
N LEU A 215 13.07 -15.10 -22.28
CA LEU A 215 12.91 -16.47 -22.74
C LEU A 215 11.43 -16.70 -23.12
N ASN A 216 11.23 -17.38 -24.24
CA ASN A 216 9.90 -17.74 -24.75
C ASN A 216 9.82 -19.26 -24.91
N LEU A 217 8.89 -19.88 -24.19
CA LEU A 217 8.65 -21.33 -24.17
C LEU A 217 7.25 -21.71 -24.68
N LYS A 218 6.57 -20.84 -25.44
CA LYS A 218 5.19 -21.09 -25.92
C LYS A 218 5.04 -22.36 -26.75
N GLY A 219 6.12 -22.82 -27.41
CA GLY A 219 6.15 -24.05 -28.20
C GLY A 219 6.91 -25.22 -27.56
N ALA A 220 7.42 -25.05 -26.33
CA ALA A 220 8.23 -26.05 -25.64
C ALA A 220 7.37 -26.98 -24.78
N THR A 221 7.81 -28.22 -24.59
CA THR A 221 7.16 -29.23 -23.73
C THR A 221 7.84 -29.40 -22.37
N PHE A 222 8.87 -28.59 -22.09
CA PHE A 222 9.73 -28.64 -20.91
C PHE A 222 9.79 -27.28 -20.23
N ASP A 223 10.06 -27.30 -18.92
CA ASP A 223 10.49 -26.10 -18.20
C ASP A 223 11.97 -25.86 -18.49
N LEU A 224 12.44 -24.61 -18.45
CA LEU A 224 13.84 -24.30 -18.71
C LEU A 224 14.39 -23.35 -17.65
N THR A 225 15.48 -23.77 -16.99
CA THR A 225 16.28 -22.94 -16.10
C THR A 225 17.53 -22.47 -16.81
N VAL A 226 17.72 -21.14 -16.84
CA VAL A 226 18.93 -20.51 -17.36
C VAL A 226 19.83 -20.15 -16.17
N ARG A 227 21.07 -20.64 -16.17
CA ARG A 227 22.10 -20.27 -15.18
C ARG A 227 23.27 -19.60 -15.90
N GLY A 228 23.42 -18.31 -15.66
CA GLY A 228 24.46 -17.45 -16.23
C GLY A 228 24.25 -17.16 -17.71
N VAL A 229 24.38 -15.88 -18.06
CA VAL A 229 24.41 -15.40 -19.45
C VAL A 229 25.55 -14.41 -19.60
N LYS A 230 26.32 -14.58 -20.68
CA LYS A 230 27.43 -13.70 -21.05
C LYS A 230 27.29 -13.24 -22.48
N ILE A 231 27.73 -12.01 -22.75
CA ILE A 231 27.60 -11.37 -24.05
C ILE A 231 28.94 -11.43 -24.78
N ARG A 232 28.88 -11.76 -26.06
CA ARG A 232 30.04 -11.75 -26.94
C ARG A 232 29.82 -10.77 -28.08
N ILE A 233 30.78 -9.88 -28.30
CA ILE A 233 30.82 -8.98 -29.45
C ILE A 233 32.03 -9.35 -30.30
N ASN A 234 31.80 -9.58 -31.59
CA ASN A 234 32.85 -10.01 -32.53
C ASN A 234 33.61 -11.26 -32.06
N GLY A 235 32.90 -12.18 -31.41
CA GLY A 235 33.45 -13.44 -30.90
C GLY A 235 34.22 -13.34 -29.58
N LYS A 236 34.38 -12.14 -29.01
CA LYS A 236 35.03 -11.91 -27.71
C LYS A 236 34.00 -11.59 -26.64
N PHE A 237 34.20 -12.08 -25.42
CA PHE A 237 33.38 -11.70 -24.27
C PHE A 237 33.55 -10.21 -23.97
N VAL A 238 32.49 -9.58 -23.46
CA VAL A 238 32.58 -8.20 -22.98
C VAL A 238 33.38 -8.18 -21.67
N ASP A 239 34.46 -7.41 -21.65
CA ASP A 239 35.35 -7.35 -20.49
C ASP A 239 34.63 -6.80 -19.25
N GLY A 240 34.82 -7.46 -18.11
CA GLY A 240 34.25 -7.04 -16.82
C GLY A 240 32.73 -7.24 -16.68
N GLU A 241 32.06 -7.93 -17.61
CA GLU A 241 30.62 -8.13 -17.52
C GLU A 241 30.21 -9.02 -16.32
N THR A 242 29.33 -8.51 -15.46
CA THR A 242 28.73 -9.27 -14.35
C THR A 242 27.21 -9.27 -14.39
N THR A 243 26.59 -8.34 -15.13
CA THR A 243 25.15 -8.03 -15.10
C THR A 243 24.25 -9.25 -15.26
N PHE A 244 24.61 -10.21 -16.11
CA PHE A 244 23.84 -11.43 -16.34
C PHE A 244 24.61 -12.72 -15.99
N THR A 245 25.85 -12.60 -15.51
CA THR A 245 26.75 -13.73 -15.27
C THR A 245 26.22 -14.68 -14.19
N TYR A 246 25.52 -14.14 -13.18
CA TYR A 246 24.94 -14.90 -12.06
C TYR A 246 23.42 -15.05 -12.15
N LEU A 247 22.87 -14.89 -13.36
CA LEU A 247 21.45 -15.08 -13.59
C LEU A 247 21.06 -16.51 -13.24
N GLU A 248 20.06 -16.72 -12.38
CA GLU A 248 19.46 -18.04 -12.14
C GLU A 248 17.95 -17.90 -12.23
N ARG A 249 17.37 -18.34 -13.35
CA ARG A 249 15.93 -18.18 -13.58
C ARG A 249 15.33 -19.37 -14.31
N GLY A 250 14.36 -20.01 -13.65
CA GLY A 250 13.44 -20.99 -14.24
C GLY A 250 12.24 -20.32 -14.92
N VAL A 251 11.87 -20.82 -16.09
CA VAL A 251 10.66 -20.46 -16.85
C VAL A 251 9.88 -21.72 -17.17
N ARG A 252 8.57 -21.72 -16.93
CA ARG A 252 7.73 -22.91 -17.14
C ARG A 252 7.30 -23.08 -18.59
N ARG A 253 7.08 -24.33 -18.99
CA ARG A 253 6.40 -24.66 -20.25
C ARG A 253 5.06 -23.96 -20.34
N GLY A 254 4.77 -23.36 -21.48
CA GLY A 254 3.53 -22.63 -21.72
C GLY A 254 3.42 -21.28 -20.97
N GLU A 255 4.40 -20.91 -20.14
CA GLU A 255 4.52 -19.54 -19.65
C GLU A 255 4.70 -18.60 -20.85
N GLY A 256 4.09 -17.41 -20.79
CA GLY A 256 3.84 -16.55 -21.95
C GLY A 256 5.05 -16.17 -22.80
N THR A 257 4.81 -15.45 -23.90
CA THR A 257 5.89 -15.01 -24.80
C THR A 257 6.75 -13.94 -24.13
N GLY A 258 8.05 -14.21 -23.97
CA GLY A 258 9.05 -13.20 -23.57
C GLY A 258 9.12 -12.97 -22.06
N VAL A 259 9.15 -14.04 -21.27
CA VAL A 259 9.39 -13.97 -19.81
C VAL A 259 10.75 -13.32 -19.57
N SER A 260 10.77 -12.20 -18.86
CA SER A 260 12.01 -11.50 -18.51
C SER A 260 12.82 -12.32 -17.51
N LEU A 261 14.12 -12.48 -17.80
CA LEU A 261 15.06 -13.18 -16.93
C LEU A 261 15.81 -12.23 -15.99
N SER A 262 15.94 -10.96 -16.37
CA SER A 262 16.58 -9.92 -15.57
C SER A 262 16.09 -8.53 -16.00
N SER A 263 16.03 -7.58 -15.07
CA SER A 263 15.78 -6.17 -15.34
C SER A 263 17.05 -5.35 -15.59
N GLY A 264 18.23 -5.97 -15.44
CA GLY A 264 19.53 -5.32 -15.63
C GLY A 264 19.82 -4.93 -17.08
N ALA A 265 20.79 -4.03 -17.25
CA ALA A 265 21.35 -3.65 -18.54
C ALA A 265 22.88 -3.64 -18.47
N LEU A 266 23.52 -4.24 -19.47
CA LEU A 266 24.97 -4.23 -19.67
C LEU A 266 25.33 -3.13 -20.66
N VAL A 267 26.43 -2.40 -20.40
CA VAL A 267 27.01 -1.45 -21.35
C VAL A 267 28.37 -1.98 -21.80
N ALA A 268 28.51 -2.24 -23.10
CA ALA A 268 29.75 -2.67 -23.73
C ALA A 268 30.34 -1.50 -24.52
N MET A 269 31.37 -0.87 -23.98
CA MET A 269 32.06 0.27 -24.58
C MET A 269 32.96 -0.20 -25.74
N GLY A 270 32.95 0.52 -26.87
CA GLY A 270 33.82 0.20 -28.00
C GLY A 270 33.41 0.87 -29.30
N GLU A 271 34.30 0.86 -30.30
CA GLU A 271 33.97 1.35 -31.64
C GLU A 271 32.81 0.54 -32.24
N LEU A 272 31.76 1.23 -32.67
CA LEU A 272 30.61 0.62 -33.34
C LEU A 272 30.90 0.47 -34.83
N ARG A 273 30.75 -0.74 -35.35
CA ARG A 273 30.89 -1.03 -36.78
C ARG A 273 29.64 -1.69 -37.30
N SER A 274 29.27 -1.38 -38.53
CA SER A 274 28.14 -2.04 -39.21
C SER A 274 28.36 -3.54 -39.44
N SER A 275 29.62 -4.00 -39.36
CA SER A 275 30.00 -5.40 -39.44
C SER A 275 29.94 -6.13 -38.09
N ASP A 276 29.66 -5.43 -36.99
CA ASP A 276 29.71 -6.03 -35.67
C ASP A 276 28.62 -7.09 -35.50
N VAL A 277 28.99 -8.18 -34.82
CA VAL A 277 28.10 -9.29 -34.52
C VAL A 277 28.03 -9.54 -33.03
N ILE A 278 26.86 -9.92 -32.54
CA ILE A 278 26.60 -10.27 -31.16
C ILE A 278 26.26 -11.76 -31.04
N GLY A 279 26.82 -12.42 -30.05
CA GLY A 279 26.44 -13.74 -29.61
C GLY A 279 26.22 -13.74 -28.10
N VAL A 280 25.58 -14.79 -27.61
CA VAL A 280 25.45 -15.05 -26.18
C VAL A 280 26.12 -16.36 -25.83
N ALA A 281 26.47 -16.51 -24.56
CA ALA A 281 26.94 -17.75 -23.99
C ALA A 281 26.11 -18.03 -22.74
N PHE A 282 25.73 -19.28 -22.55
CA PHE A 282 24.98 -19.76 -21.39
C PHE A 282 25.89 -20.61 -20.52
N GLY A 283 25.86 -20.39 -19.21
CA GLY A 283 26.58 -21.25 -18.27
C GLY A 283 25.93 -22.63 -18.21
N GLU A 284 24.62 -22.66 -17.97
CA GLU A 284 23.83 -23.88 -17.95
C GLU A 284 22.41 -23.62 -18.50
N LEU A 285 21.86 -24.65 -19.16
CA LEU A 285 20.48 -24.71 -19.62
C LEU A 285 19.90 -26.05 -19.17
N ASP A 286 19.06 -26.02 -18.13
CA ASP A 286 18.53 -27.22 -17.47
C ASP A 286 17.02 -27.35 -17.72
N THR A 287 16.58 -28.50 -18.22
CA THR A 287 15.18 -28.80 -18.53
C THR A 287 14.41 -29.53 -17.43
N THR A 288 14.96 -29.59 -16.22
CA THR A 288 14.30 -30.21 -15.07
C THR A 288 12.96 -29.55 -14.78
N ASP A 289 11.92 -30.36 -14.53
CA ASP A 289 10.58 -29.87 -14.17
C ASP A 289 10.67 -28.94 -12.95
N LEU A 290 10.17 -27.72 -13.09
CA LEU A 290 10.13 -26.78 -11.99
C LEU A 290 9.09 -27.24 -10.98
N PRO A 291 9.37 -27.17 -9.67
CA PRO A 291 8.38 -27.51 -8.64
C PRO A 291 7.11 -26.71 -8.89
N PRO A 292 5.88 -27.23 -8.70
CA PRO A 292 4.66 -26.48 -8.97
C PRO A 292 4.70 -25.06 -8.36
N PRO A 293 4.10 -24.04 -8.99
CA PRO A 293 4.02 -22.73 -8.36
C PRO A 293 3.40 -22.88 -6.98
N PRO A 294 3.86 -22.12 -5.97
CA PRO A 294 3.15 -22.05 -4.69
C PRO A 294 1.68 -21.74 -4.96
N ALA A 295 0.78 -22.46 -4.30
CA ALA A 295 -0.64 -22.16 -4.40
C ALA A 295 -0.86 -20.69 -4.00
N PRO A 296 -1.77 -19.95 -4.69
CA PRO A 296 -2.08 -18.59 -4.30
C PRO A 296 -2.60 -18.57 -2.86
N SER A 297 -2.23 -17.54 -2.10
CA SER A 297 -2.73 -17.41 -0.73
C SER A 297 -4.26 -17.24 -0.74
N GLU A 298 -4.92 -17.89 0.21
CA GLU A 298 -6.35 -17.80 0.45
C GLU A 298 -6.65 -16.79 1.55
N VAL A 299 -7.74 -16.03 1.42
CA VAL A 299 -8.28 -15.14 2.45
C VAL A 299 -9.48 -15.80 3.12
N SER A 300 -9.54 -15.81 4.46
CA SER A 300 -10.66 -16.39 5.20
C SER A 300 -10.89 -15.70 6.55
N PHE A 301 -12.12 -15.73 7.04
CA PHE A 301 -12.39 -15.48 8.46
C PHE A 301 -11.81 -16.62 9.29
N THR A 302 -11.28 -16.31 10.48
CA THR A 302 -10.76 -17.34 11.39
C THR A 302 -11.87 -18.07 12.15
N VAL A 303 -13.06 -17.47 12.24
CA VAL A 303 -14.22 -17.99 12.98
C VAL A 303 -15.47 -17.84 12.11
N ALA A 304 -16.22 -18.94 11.93
CA ALA A 304 -17.45 -18.94 11.14
C ALA A 304 -18.66 -18.40 11.91
N ASN A 305 -18.72 -18.64 13.23
CA ASN A 305 -19.81 -18.17 14.09
C ASN A 305 -19.25 -17.73 15.45
N GLN A 306 -19.70 -16.59 15.94
CA GLN A 306 -19.40 -16.05 17.26
C GLN A 306 -20.66 -15.49 17.88
N THR A 307 -20.77 -15.54 19.21
CA THR A 307 -21.84 -14.86 19.96
C THR A 307 -21.20 -13.72 20.74
N ALA A 308 -21.79 -12.52 20.66
CA ALA A 308 -21.37 -11.40 21.49
C ALA A 308 -21.64 -11.73 22.96
N SER A 309 -20.88 -11.13 23.88
CA SER A 309 -21.02 -11.43 25.31
C SER A 309 -22.31 -10.87 25.94
N ARG A 310 -22.88 -9.83 25.32
CA ARG A 310 -24.09 -9.10 25.71
C ARG A 310 -24.58 -8.25 24.54
N GLU A 311 -25.72 -7.60 24.70
CA GLU A 311 -26.26 -6.56 23.83
C GLU A 311 -25.46 -5.27 23.99
N GLY A 312 -24.26 -5.23 23.42
CA GLY A 312 -23.44 -4.02 23.46
C GLY A 312 -21.93 -4.26 23.48
N GLY A 313 -21.19 -3.19 23.19
CA GLY A 313 -19.72 -3.21 23.14
C GLY A 313 -19.19 -3.56 21.76
N THR A 314 -18.14 -4.38 21.69
CA THR A 314 -17.46 -4.67 20.41
C THR A 314 -17.10 -6.14 20.25
N VAL A 315 -17.27 -6.67 19.05
CA VAL A 315 -16.80 -7.99 18.62
C VAL A 315 -15.69 -7.83 17.58
N ALA A 316 -14.58 -8.54 17.78
CA ALA A 316 -13.45 -8.52 16.87
C ALA A 316 -13.45 -9.76 15.96
N LEU A 317 -13.55 -9.57 14.66
CA LEU A 317 -13.44 -10.61 13.65
C LEU A 317 -12.06 -10.57 13.01
N LYS A 318 -11.37 -11.70 12.99
CA LYS A 318 -10.06 -11.82 12.34
C LYS A 318 -10.22 -12.36 10.92
N VAL A 319 -9.55 -11.70 9.98
CA VAL A 319 -9.41 -12.12 8.58
C VAL A 319 -7.95 -12.45 8.33
N ARG A 320 -7.69 -13.62 7.75
CA ARG A 320 -6.33 -14.19 7.66
C ARG A 320 -6.01 -14.68 6.26
N LEU A 321 -4.73 -14.53 5.88
CA LEU A 321 -4.10 -15.16 4.72
C LEU A 321 -3.59 -16.57 5.07
N SER A 322 -3.77 -17.54 4.19
CA SER A 322 -3.23 -18.90 4.37
C SER A 322 -1.70 -18.94 4.33
N ALA A 323 -1.07 -18.00 3.61
CA ALA A 323 0.39 -17.82 3.58
C ALA A 323 0.75 -16.33 3.43
N PRO A 324 1.93 -15.88 3.91
CA PRO A 324 2.40 -14.52 3.67
C PRO A 324 2.64 -14.29 2.17
N VAL A 325 2.27 -13.10 1.70
CA VAL A 325 2.54 -12.67 0.31
C VAL A 325 3.59 -11.58 0.35
N SER A 326 4.78 -11.83 -0.18
CA SER A 326 5.92 -10.90 -0.11
C SER A 326 6.03 -9.95 -1.31
N SER A 327 5.40 -10.30 -2.44
CA SER A 327 5.57 -9.60 -3.72
C SER A 327 4.68 -8.36 -3.87
N HIS A 328 3.53 -8.31 -3.22
CA HIS A 328 2.56 -7.22 -3.32
C HIS A 328 1.62 -7.20 -2.11
N ALA A 329 0.84 -6.12 -1.97
CA ALA A 329 -0.25 -6.05 -1.00
C ALA A 329 -1.46 -6.87 -1.46
N VAL A 330 -2.26 -7.35 -0.51
CA VAL A 330 -3.56 -8.03 -0.76
C VAL A 330 -4.68 -7.12 -0.28
N THR A 331 -5.68 -6.86 -1.13
CA THR A 331 -6.86 -6.05 -0.78
C THR A 331 -8.09 -6.93 -0.68
N VAL A 332 -8.87 -6.75 0.37
CA VAL A 332 -10.06 -7.55 0.69
C VAL A 332 -11.21 -6.60 1.01
N GLY A 333 -12.21 -6.57 0.15
CA GLY A 333 -13.50 -5.94 0.44
C GLY A 333 -14.34 -6.83 1.35
N LEU A 334 -15.08 -6.21 2.26
CA LEU A 334 -16.07 -6.85 3.11
C LEU A 334 -17.45 -6.35 2.71
N GLU A 335 -18.45 -7.21 2.90
CA GLU A 335 -19.84 -6.91 2.60
C GLU A 335 -20.72 -7.46 3.72
N VAL A 336 -21.84 -6.79 3.98
CA VAL A 336 -22.91 -7.32 4.81
C VAL A 336 -23.70 -8.32 3.95
N ASP A 337 -23.86 -9.54 4.44
CA ASP A 337 -24.67 -10.56 3.77
C ASP A 337 -26.16 -10.30 4.00
N GLY A 338 -26.99 -10.59 2.99
CA GLY A 338 -28.43 -10.34 3.03
C GLY A 338 -29.21 -11.22 4.02
N THR A 339 -28.55 -12.17 4.69
CA THR A 339 -29.12 -12.92 5.83
C THR A 339 -28.94 -12.23 7.18
N THR A 340 -28.34 -11.04 7.21
CA THR A 340 -28.28 -10.16 8.39
C THR A 340 -29.68 -9.65 8.70
N ASP A 341 -30.15 -9.86 9.93
CA ASP A 341 -31.45 -9.41 10.43
C ASP A 341 -31.34 -8.25 11.45
N ALA A 342 -30.13 -8.00 11.95
CA ALA A 342 -29.77 -6.79 12.68
C ALA A 342 -29.72 -5.55 11.77
N THR A 343 -30.02 -4.38 12.33
CA THR A 343 -30.10 -3.09 11.65
C THR A 343 -28.75 -2.37 11.71
N ALA A 344 -28.21 -1.98 10.56
CA ALA A 344 -26.96 -1.22 10.52
C ALA A 344 -27.18 0.24 10.93
N ILE A 345 -26.20 0.86 11.60
CA ILE A 345 -26.20 2.32 11.88
C ILE A 345 -26.25 3.17 10.60
N SER A 346 -25.76 2.63 9.49
CA SER A 346 -25.75 3.29 8.18
C SER A 346 -27.02 3.00 7.38
N SER A 347 -28.05 2.42 7.99
CA SER A 347 -29.38 2.36 7.37
C SER A 347 -29.92 3.78 7.31
N ASP A 348 -29.72 4.37 6.14
CA ASP A 348 -30.01 5.75 5.82
C ASP A 348 -31.53 5.97 5.72
N ARG A 349 -32.09 6.82 6.57
CA ARG A 349 -33.48 7.30 6.47
C ARG A 349 -33.49 8.67 5.81
N THR A 350 -34.42 8.89 4.90
CA THR A 350 -34.63 10.20 4.27
C THR A 350 -35.69 11.00 5.02
N ILE A 351 -35.35 12.22 5.44
CA ILE A 351 -36.28 13.18 6.07
C ILE A 351 -36.20 14.56 5.40
N ARG A 352 -37.09 15.49 5.76
CA ARG A 352 -36.90 16.91 5.46
C ARG A 352 -36.27 17.62 6.67
N ASN A 353 -35.17 18.35 6.46
CA ASN A 353 -34.54 19.12 7.53
C ASN A 353 -35.28 20.45 7.80
N GLY A 354 -34.81 21.21 8.80
CA GLY A 354 -35.40 22.50 9.18
C GLY A 354 -35.35 23.58 8.09
N ASP A 355 -34.49 23.41 7.08
CA ASP A 355 -34.37 24.31 5.93
C ASP A 355 -35.27 23.87 4.75
N GLY A 356 -35.95 22.72 4.87
CA GLY A 356 -36.85 22.15 3.87
C GLY A 356 -36.18 21.19 2.88
N ASP A 357 -34.87 20.94 3.03
CA ASP A 357 -34.10 20.05 2.18
C ASP A 357 -34.31 18.58 2.54
N THR A 358 -34.30 17.72 1.53
CA THR A 358 -34.29 16.27 1.72
C THR A 358 -32.90 15.81 2.15
N VAL A 359 -32.76 15.34 3.38
CA VAL A 359 -31.49 14.85 3.94
C VAL A 359 -31.57 13.38 4.31
N THR A 360 -30.42 12.73 4.29
CA THR A 360 -30.26 11.34 4.69
C THR A 360 -29.56 11.27 6.04
N ILE A 361 -30.22 10.63 7.01
CA ILE A 361 -29.80 10.55 8.41
C ILE A 361 -29.63 9.09 8.83
N LYS A 362 -28.82 8.85 9.87
CA LYS A 362 -28.64 7.53 10.46
C LYS A 362 -29.91 7.03 11.13
N ASN A 363 -30.14 5.72 11.12
CA ASN A 363 -31.22 5.09 11.86
C ASN A 363 -31.00 5.24 13.38
N TYR A 364 -32.08 5.46 14.14
CA TYR A 364 -32.03 5.57 15.60
C TYR A 364 -32.17 4.21 16.29
N ASP A 365 -32.73 3.24 15.58
CA ASP A 365 -32.99 1.84 15.94
C ASP A 365 -31.91 0.94 15.32
N TRP A 366 -30.64 1.31 15.47
CA TRP A 366 -29.52 0.55 14.91
C TRP A 366 -28.94 -0.42 15.94
N ASP A 367 -28.51 -1.59 15.47
CA ASP A 367 -28.10 -2.70 16.33
C ASP A 367 -26.58 -2.95 16.18
N TYR A 368 -26.00 -2.58 15.02
CA TYR A 368 -24.56 -2.70 14.81
C TYR A 368 -23.92 -1.65 13.88
N LYS A 369 -22.59 -1.55 14.00
CA LYS A 369 -21.70 -0.76 13.14
C LYS A 369 -20.40 -1.51 12.85
N VAL A 370 -19.98 -1.59 11.60
CA VAL A 370 -18.67 -2.14 11.21
C VAL A 370 -17.66 -1.00 11.06
N ASP A 371 -16.47 -1.15 11.63
CA ASP A 371 -15.44 -0.11 11.59
C ASP A 371 -14.82 0.09 10.19
N LYS A 372 -14.62 -1.01 9.45
CA LYS A 372 -13.96 -1.04 8.14
C LYS A 372 -14.61 -2.06 7.22
N MET A 373 -14.88 -1.64 5.99
CA MET A 373 -15.40 -2.50 4.92
C MET A 373 -14.34 -2.88 3.88
N SER A 374 -13.08 -2.51 4.11
CA SER A 374 -11.95 -2.85 3.25
C SER A 374 -10.69 -3.05 4.09
N LEU A 375 -9.94 -4.10 3.77
CA LEU A 375 -8.70 -4.48 4.44
C LEU A 375 -7.56 -4.53 3.42
N VAL A 376 -6.40 -4.01 3.80
CA VAL A 376 -5.17 -4.09 2.99
C VAL A 376 -4.09 -4.77 3.80
N PHE A 377 -3.68 -5.96 3.38
CA PHE A 377 -2.52 -6.67 3.91
C PHE A 377 -1.29 -6.19 3.15
N LEU A 378 -0.36 -5.55 3.85
CA LEU A 378 0.96 -5.21 3.33
C LEU A 378 1.77 -6.49 3.09
N PRO A 379 2.85 -6.43 2.29
CA PRO A 379 3.71 -7.58 2.09
C PRO A 379 4.14 -8.23 3.40
N ASN A 380 4.03 -9.56 3.47
CA ASN A 380 4.29 -10.42 4.63
C ASN A 380 3.30 -10.30 5.81
N GLU A 381 2.31 -9.42 5.78
CA GLU A 381 1.21 -9.44 6.76
C GLU A 381 0.27 -10.62 6.48
N VAL A 382 -0.17 -11.31 7.53
CA VAL A 382 -1.06 -12.48 7.40
C VAL A 382 -2.40 -12.33 8.10
N GLU A 383 -2.59 -11.33 8.97
CA GLU A 383 -3.81 -11.18 9.77
C GLU A 383 -4.23 -9.71 9.86
N LYS A 384 -5.54 -9.46 9.76
CA LYS A 384 -6.19 -8.18 10.04
C LYS A 384 -7.41 -8.41 10.94
N THR A 385 -7.78 -7.37 11.67
CA THR A 385 -8.97 -7.37 12.53
C THR A 385 -9.98 -6.36 12.02
N VAL A 386 -11.24 -6.77 12.01
CA VAL A 386 -12.44 -5.97 11.77
C VAL A 386 -13.19 -5.89 13.10
N THR A 387 -13.67 -4.72 13.45
CA THR A 387 -14.42 -4.51 14.69
C THR A 387 -15.88 -4.20 14.35
N VAL A 388 -16.77 -4.98 14.94
CA VAL A 388 -18.22 -4.74 14.91
C VAL A 388 -18.61 -4.18 16.27
N THR A 389 -19.10 -2.95 16.29
CA THR A 389 -19.72 -2.33 17.48
C THR A 389 -21.18 -2.71 17.52
N ILE A 390 -21.67 -3.10 18.69
CA ILE A 390 -23.05 -3.48 18.95
C ILE A 390 -23.69 -2.38 19.81
N ALA A 391 -24.89 -1.94 19.44
CA ALA A 391 -25.67 -1.00 20.24
C ALA A 391 -26.19 -1.69 21.50
N ASP A 392 -26.35 -0.91 22.57
CA ASP A 392 -26.93 -1.33 23.84
C ASP A 392 -28.16 -0.43 24.02
N ASP A 393 -29.33 -1.03 24.14
CA ASP A 393 -30.61 -0.33 24.24
C ASP A 393 -31.60 -1.05 25.16
N ASP A 394 -32.88 -0.64 25.17
CA ASP A 394 -33.92 -1.22 26.02
C ASP A 394 -35.02 -1.93 25.18
N ARG A 395 -34.74 -2.26 23.92
CA ARG A 395 -35.71 -2.88 22.99
C ARG A 395 -35.61 -4.40 23.10
N TYR A 396 -36.76 -5.03 23.36
CA TYR A 396 -36.87 -6.48 23.18
C TYR A 396 -37.01 -6.82 21.69
N GLU A 397 -35.96 -7.38 21.10
CA GLU A 397 -35.74 -7.64 19.68
C GLU A 397 -35.65 -9.12 19.31
N ILE A 398 -35.92 -10.04 20.25
CA ILE A 398 -36.09 -11.46 19.95
C ILE A 398 -37.28 -11.67 18.98
N LYS A 399 -36.97 -11.76 17.68
CA LYS A 399 -37.92 -12.04 16.60
C LYS A 399 -38.04 -13.55 16.39
N ALA A 400 -39.27 -14.07 16.43
CA ALA A 400 -39.57 -15.48 16.23
C ALA A 400 -38.79 -16.48 17.13
N GLY A 401 -38.40 -16.04 18.32
CA GLY A 401 -37.65 -16.86 19.29
C GLY A 401 -36.16 -16.97 19.02
N SER A 402 -35.58 -16.08 18.21
CA SER A 402 -34.14 -16.03 17.96
C SER A 402 -33.56 -14.63 18.11
N ASN A 403 -32.35 -14.60 18.66
CA ASN A 403 -31.45 -13.45 18.70
C ASN A 403 -31.07 -12.96 17.29
N GLU A 404 -30.81 -11.67 17.20
CA GLU A 404 -30.36 -11.02 15.96
C GLU A 404 -28.93 -11.41 15.59
N LYS A 405 -28.61 -11.21 14.31
CA LYS A 405 -27.36 -11.66 13.70
C LYS A 405 -26.84 -10.65 12.70
N VAL A 406 -25.53 -10.44 12.78
CA VAL A 406 -24.74 -9.74 11.78
C VAL A 406 -23.91 -10.75 11.01
N VAL A 407 -24.07 -10.81 9.69
CA VAL A 407 -23.31 -11.71 8.83
C VAL A 407 -22.40 -10.90 7.92
N LEU A 408 -21.09 -11.01 8.11
CA LEU A 408 -20.10 -10.42 7.20
C LEU A 408 -19.59 -11.48 6.22
N ARG A 409 -19.40 -11.08 4.97
CA ARG A 409 -18.82 -11.93 3.92
C ARG A 409 -17.64 -11.26 3.23
N LEU A 410 -16.74 -12.08 2.69
CA LEU A 410 -15.66 -11.60 1.83
C LEU A 410 -16.21 -11.18 0.47
N GLY A 411 -16.13 -9.88 0.18
CA GLY A 411 -16.45 -9.25 -1.10
C GLY A 411 -15.31 -9.39 -2.10
N THR A 412 -14.94 -8.35 -2.85
CA THR A 412 -13.83 -8.43 -3.83
C THR A 412 -12.48 -8.72 -3.17
N VAL A 413 -11.71 -9.67 -3.71
CA VAL A 413 -10.33 -9.97 -3.25
C VAL A 413 -9.35 -9.77 -4.41
N SER A 414 -8.26 -9.05 -4.16
CA SER A 414 -7.18 -8.80 -5.12
C SER A 414 -5.82 -9.12 -4.51
N GLY A 415 -4.95 -9.79 -5.26
CA GLY A 415 -3.65 -10.30 -4.78
C GLY A 415 -3.74 -11.63 -4.02
N ALA A 416 -4.93 -12.20 -3.87
CA ALA A 416 -5.16 -13.49 -3.23
C ALA A 416 -6.45 -14.11 -3.81
N ILE A 417 -6.79 -15.31 -3.35
CA ILE A 417 -8.07 -15.96 -3.66
C ILE A 417 -8.95 -16.05 -2.42
N LYS A 418 -10.27 -16.18 -2.59
CA LYS A 418 -11.19 -16.42 -1.46
C LYS A 418 -11.03 -17.87 -0.98
N GLY A 419 -10.81 -18.05 0.32
CA GLY A 419 -10.85 -19.37 0.96
C GLY A 419 -12.26 -19.80 1.32
N ALA A 420 -12.39 -21.00 1.86
CA ALA A 420 -13.68 -21.63 2.15
C ALA A 420 -14.48 -20.88 3.24
N ALA A 421 -13.82 -20.39 4.29
CA ALA A 421 -14.46 -19.61 5.36
C ALA A 421 -14.63 -18.14 4.93
N SER A 422 -15.48 -17.94 3.92
CA SER A 422 -15.76 -16.63 3.32
C SER A 422 -16.87 -15.84 4.01
N LYS A 423 -17.46 -16.37 5.08
CA LYS A 423 -18.49 -15.72 5.89
C LYS A 423 -18.19 -15.89 7.39
N SER A 424 -18.62 -14.91 8.18
CA SER A 424 -18.63 -14.97 9.63
C SER A 424 -19.94 -14.38 10.17
N THR A 425 -20.58 -15.11 11.07
CA THR A 425 -21.82 -14.71 11.73
C THR A 425 -21.53 -14.28 13.16
N ILE A 426 -22.02 -13.12 13.56
CA ILE A 426 -22.09 -12.67 14.94
C ILE A 426 -23.55 -12.77 15.38
N VAL A 427 -23.81 -13.47 16.48
CA VAL A 427 -25.12 -13.48 17.16
C VAL A 427 -25.09 -12.43 18.26
N ILE A 428 -26.05 -11.50 18.26
CA ILE A 428 -26.25 -10.47 19.28
C ILE A 428 -27.28 -11.01 20.28
N PRO A 429 -26.88 -11.39 21.50
CA PRO A 429 -27.86 -11.76 22.51
C PRO A 429 -28.63 -10.53 22.95
N ASP A 430 -29.94 -10.68 23.04
CA ASP A 430 -30.84 -9.70 23.66
C ASP A 430 -30.86 -9.92 25.17
N ASP A 431 -30.65 -8.87 25.95
CA ASP A 431 -30.68 -8.94 27.42
C ASP A 431 -31.81 -8.12 28.06
N ASP A 432 -32.76 -7.68 27.24
CA ASP A 432 -33.85 -6.81 27.63
C ASP A 432 -35.10 -7.54 28.14
N PRO A 433 -35.84 -6.92 29.06
CA PRO A 433 -37.07 -7.49 29.57
C PRO A 433 -38.17 -7.45 28.49
N VAL A 434 -38.86 -8.58 28.32
CA VAL A 434 -40.08 -8.64 27.50
C VAL A 434 -41.07 -7.57 27.96
N VAL A 435 -41.32 -6.59 27.09
CA VAL A 435 -42.30 -5.53 27.38
C VAL A 435 -43.71 -6.06 27.15
N ASP A 436 -44.60 -5.91 28.14
CA ASP A 436 -46.03 -6.20 27.97
C ASP A 436 -46.58 -5.31 26.84
N PRO A 437 -47.16 -5.89 25.77
CA PRO A 437 -47.75 -5.11 24.69
C PRO A 437 -48.91 -4.21 25.13
N ASN A 438 -49.47 -4.41 26.33
CA ASN A 438 -50.51 -3.57 26.92
C ASN A 438 -49.96 -2.49 27.90
N SER A 439 -48.65 -2.37 28.04
CA SER A 439 -48.03 -1.37 28.90
C SER A 439 -48.25 0.04 28.35
N GLU A 440 -48.75 0.96 29.19
CA GLU A 440 -48.91 2.40 28.87
C GLU A 440 -47.57 3.18 28.89
N VAL A 441 -46.43 2.48 28.91
CA VAL A 441 -45.10 3.09 28.88
C VAL A 441 -44.83 3.59 27.47
N LEU A 442 -44.69 4.92 27.32
CA LEU A 442 -44.26 5.55 26.08
C LEU A 442 -42.85 5.09 25.73
N ARG A 443 -42.65 4.74 24.45
CA ARG A 443 -41.37 4.23 23.97
C ARG A 443 -40.59 5.26 23.17
N PHE A 444 -39.26 5.23 23.24
CA PHE A 444 -38.44 6.12 22.41
C PHE A 444 -38.70 5.90 20.91
N SER A 445 -38.83 4.63 20.51
CA SER A 445 -39.23 4.24 19.15
C SER A 445 -40.56 4.85 18.70
N GLN A 446 -41.54 5.03 19.60
CA GLN A 446 -42.81 5.68 19.30
C GLN A 446 -42.64 7.19 19.10
N LEU A 447 -41.82 7.84 19.92
CA LEU A 447 -41.53 9.27 19.79
C LEU A 447 -40.72 9.58 18.52
N MET A 448 -39.88 8.64 18.06
CA MET A 448 -39.00 8.76 16.89
C MET A 448 -39.60 8.17 15.59
N SER A 449 -40.79 7.58 15.65
CA SER A 449 -41.52 7.12 14.46
C SER A 449 -42.28 8.26 13.79
N PRO A 450 -42.62 8.17 12.47
CA PRO A 450 -43.47 9.16 11.81
C PRO A 450 -44.78 9.40 12.59
N GLY A 451 -45.09 10.66 12.91
CA GLY A 451 -46.22 11.02 13.78
C GLY A 451 -45.86 11.17 15.27
N GLY A 452 -44.63 10.79 15.67
CA GLY A 452 -44.11 10.96 17.02
C GLY A 452 -43.52 12.36 17.23
N VAL A 453 -43.63 12.87 18.46
CA VAL A 453 -43.23 14.26 18.79
C VAL A 453 -41.76 14.54 18.48
N LEU A 454 -40.86 13.60 18.76
CA LEU A 454 -39.43 13.80 18.50
C LEU A 454 -39.11 13.73 17.01
N TYR A 455 -39.77 12.84 16.26
CA TYR A 455 -39.62 12.74 14.82
C TYR A 455 -40.12 14.00 14.10
N ASP A 456 -41.36 14.42 14.37
CA ASP A 456 -42.02 15.49 13.63
C ASP A 456 -41.44 16.87 13.97
N GLU A 457 -41.06 17.08 15.23
CA GLU A 457 -40.75 18.43 15.73
C GLU A 457 -39.26 18.66 15.98
N CYS A 458 -38.48 17.61 16.28
CA CYS A 458 -37.08 17.77 16.71
C CYS A 458 -36.08 17.26 15.67
N LEU A 459 -36.40 16.15 14.99
CA LEU A 459 -35.45 15.45 14.14
C LEU A 459 -34.96 16.28 12.94
N ALA A 460 -35.76 17.23 12.47
CA ALA A 460 -35.40 18.10 11.35
C ALA A 460 -34.13 18.95 11.60
N CYS A 461 -33.81 19.25 12.87
CA CYS A 461 -32.68 20.11 13.27
C CYS A 461 -31.69 19.43 14.24
N HIS A 462 -31.99 18.21 14.68
CA HIS A 462 -31.20 17.43 15.65
C HIS A 462 -30.93 16.04 15.08
N ASN A 463 -30.13 15.94 14.04
CA ASN A 463 -29.82 14.68 13.36
C ASN A 463 -28.34 14.61 12.96
N SER A 464 -27.93 13.51 12.33
CA SER A 464 -26.53 13.27 11.94
C SER A 464 -25.95 14.28 10.95
N GLN A 465 -26.78 15.03 10.23
CA GLN A 465 -26.38 16.07 9.26
C GLN A 465 -26.52 17.49 9.81
N ASP A 466 -27.57 17.74 10.59
CA ASP A 466 -27.83 19.04 11.23
C ASP A 466 -27.94 18.85 12.75
N LYS A 467 -26.90 19.25 13.48
CA LYS A 467 -26.77 19.11 14.94
C LYS A 467 -26.98 20.45 15.65
N ARG A 468 -28.05 21.19 15.34
CA ARG A 468 -28.33 22.45 16.05
C ARG A 468 -28.40 22.15 17.55
N GLY A 469 -27.76 22.95 18.38
CA GLY A 469 -27.68 22.65 19.83
C GLY A 469 -26.67 21.57 20.25
N GLY A 470 -25.92 20.99 19.29
CA GLY A 470 -24.70 20.20 19.52
C GLY A 470 -24.88 18.69 19.73
N TYR A 471 -25.98 18.10 19.26
CA TYR A 471 -26.25 16.66 19.42
C TYR A 471 -27.04 16.07 18.24
N ASP A 472 -26.99 14.75 18.12
CA ASP A 472 -27.79 13.93 17.19
C ASP A 472 -28.89 13.20 17.95
N LEU A 473 -30.16 13.43 17.60
CA LEU A 473 -31.29 12.76 18.25
C LEU A 473 -31.38 11.28 17.86
N THR A 474 -30.74 10.86 16.76
CA THR A 474 -30.70 9.44 16.38
C THR A 474 -29.60 8.66 17.07
N ASP A 475 -28.76 9.31 17.88
CA ASP A 475 -27.76 8.67 18.72
C ASP A 475 -28.15 8.85 20.20
N TYR A 476 -28.92 7.89 20.72
CA TYR A 476 -29.41 7.93 22.10
C TYR A 476 -28.26 8.05 23.12
N LYS A 477 -27.15 7.37 22.86
CA LYS A 477 -25.94 7.46 23.69
C LYS A 477 -25.34 8.87 23.67
N GLU A 478 -25.27 9.51 22.50
CA GLU A 478 -24.82 10.92 22.39
C GLU A 478 -25.72 11.86 23.21
N MET A 479 -27.05 11.63 23.23
CA MET A 479 -27.97 12.44 24.04
C MET A 479 -27.71 12.32 25.55
N ILE A 480 -27.43 11.11 26.04
CA ILE A 480 -27.08 10.85 27.44
C ILE A 480 -25.71 11.45 27.77
N ASP A 481 -24.68 11.16 26.96
CA ASP A 481 -23.30 11.61 27.19
C ASP A 481 -23.19 13.15 27.21
N HIS A 482 -24.03 13.85 26.45
CA HIS A 482 -24.09 15.32 26.40
C HIS A 482 -25.09 15.95 27.40
N ASN A 483 -25.70 15.16 28.29
CA ASN A 483 -26.76 15.62 29.22
C ASN A 483 -27.92 16.35 28.52
N VAL A 484 -28.19 16.00 27.25
CA VAL A 484 -29.37 16.49 26.53
C VAL A 484 -30.62 15.84 27.12
N LEU A 485 -30.48 14.56 27.42
CA LEU A 485 -31.46 13.70 28.06
C LEU A 485 -30.89 13.19 29.39
N ILE A 486 -31.67 13.30 30.46
CA ILE A 486 -31.36 12.76 31.79
C ILE A 486 -32.54 11.86 32.19
N PRO A 487 -32.39 10.52 32.09
CA PRO A 487 -33.39 9.54 32.49
C PRO A 487 -34.01 9.83 33.87
N GLY A 488 -35.33 9.97 33.92
CA GLY A 488 -36.07 10.22 35.17
C GLY A 488 -36.09 11.69 35.64
N ASP A 489 -35.39 12.60 34.95
CA ASP A 489 -35.31 14.00 35.33
C ASP A 489 -35.83 14.92 34.22
N VAL A 490 -37.01 15.51 34.47
CA VAL A 490 -37.65 16.49 33.57
C VAL A 490 -36.85 17.79 33.44
N ASN A 491 -35.77 17.98 34.22
CA ASN A 491 -34.80 19.06 33.96
C ASN A 491 -33.83 18.75 32.82
N SER A 492 -34.01 17.62 32.11
CA SER A 492 -33.35 17.32 30.84
C SER A 492 -33.36 18.55 29.91
N LYS A 493 -32.19 18.89 29.34
CA LYS A 493 -32.04 20.08 28.48
C LYS A 493 -33.06 20.09 27.35
N MET A 494 -33.33 18.94 26.74
CA MET A 494 -34.34 18.81 25.69
C MET A 494 -35.74 19.24 26.17
N PHE A 495 -36.19 18.75 27.34
CA PHE A 495 -37.51 19.10 27.87
C PHE A 495 -37.60 20.57 28.28
N VAL A 496 -36.59 21.08 28.97
CA VAL A 496 -36.55 22.49 29.37
C VAL A 496 -36.64 23.40 28.15
N ARG A 497 -35.91 23.09 27.06
CA ARG A 497 -35.93 23.90 25.83
C ARG A 497 -37.27 23.84 25.09
N MET A 498 -37.99 22.72 25.14
CA MET A 498 -39.33 22.63 24.55
C MET A 498 -40.45 23.22 25.42
N ASN A 499 -40.19 23.43 26.71
CA ASN A 499 -41.21 23.82 27.68
C ASN A 499 -41.12 25.28 28.13
N VAL A 500 -40.04 26.01 27.79
CA VAL A 500 -39.85 27.40 28.18
C VAL A 500 -40.11 28.33 27.00
N GLU A 501 -41.09 29.23 27.18
CA GLU A 501 -41.22 30.44 26.36
C GLU A 501 -40.13 31.42 26.82
N ALA A 502 -38.90 31.18 26.39
CA ALA A 502 -37.74 31.88 26.94
C ALA A 502 -37.71 33.32 26.43
N GLN A 503 -37.82 34.29 27.34
CA GLN A 503 -37.49 35.67 27.01
C GLN A 503 -36.01 35.70 26.60
N ASN A 504 -35.75 35.98 25.32
CA ASN A 504 -34.44 36.12 24.68
C ASN A 504 -33.75 34.83 24.18
N THR A 505 -34.44 33.71 24.01
CA THR A 505 -33.92 32.61 23.15
C THR A 505 -35.03 32.05 22.30
N ASP A 506 -34.72 31.65 21.06
CA ASP A 506 -35.69 31.00 20.17
C ASP A 506 -36.34 29.80 20.87
N THR A 507 -37.67 29.73 20.78
CA THR A 507 -38.46 28.58 21.23
C THR A 507 -38.01 27.34 20.47
N MET A 508 -38.01 26.19 21.14
CA MET A 508 -37.81 24.90 20.47
C MET A 508 -39.13 24.12 20.49
N PRO A 509 -39.58 23.59 19.34
CA PRO A 509 -39.01 23.74 18.00
C PRO A 509 -39.12 25.18 17.47
N LEU A 510 -38.34 25.49 16.42
CA LEU A 510 -38.29 26.82 15.79
C LEU A 510 -39.62 27.25 15.17
N THR A 511 -40.55 26.32 14.99
CA THR A 511 -41.92 26.55 14.51
C THR A 511 -42.84 27.15 15.58
N GLY A 512 -42.40 27.20 16.84
CA GLY A 512 -43.15 27.74 17.96
C GLY A 512 -43.29 26.73 19.10
N LEU A 513 -43.95 27.16 20.18
CA LEU A 513 -44.16 26.30 21.34
C LEU A 513 -45.10 25.12 21.01
N LEU A 514 -44.68 23.90 21.35
CA LEU A 514 -45.48 22.70 21.13
C LEU A 514 -46.80 22.70 21.91
N PRO A 515 -47.87 22.10 21.33
CA PRO A 515 -49.11 21.83 22.06
C PRO A 515 -48.85 21.11 23.39
N THR A 516 -49.63 21.45 24.42
CA THR A 516 -49.44 20.90 25.78
C THR A 516 -49.49 19.38 25.83
N HIS A 517 -50.29 18.71 25.00
CA HIS A 517 -50.38 17.25 24.99
C HIS A 517 -49.08 16.60 24.50
N MET A 518 -48.47 17.10 23.42
CA MET A 518 -47.18 16.61 22.91
C MET A 518 -46.05 16.80 23.91
N ARG A 519 -46.00 17.96 24.59
CA ARG A 519 -45.02 18.19 25.66
C ARG A 519 -45.20 17.20 26.81
N LYS A 520 -46.44 16.90 27.20
CA LYS A 520 -46.73 15.91 28.26
C LYS A 520 -46.33 14.49 27.88
N GLU A 521 -46.35 14.12 26.61
CA GLU A 521 -45.84 12.83 26.16
C GLU A 521 -44.33 12.71 26.39
N VAL A 522 -43.56 13.74 25.99
CA VAL A 522 -42.11 13.76 26.24
C VAL A 522 -41.79 13.85 27.73
N GLU A 523 -42.55 14.66 28.50
CA GLU A 523 -42.43 14.75 29.96
C GLU A 523 -42.62 13.39 30.62
N LYS A 524 -43.69 12.68 30.23
CA LYS A 524 -44.01 11.34 30.75
C LYS A 524 -42.91 10.34 30.41
N TRP A 525 -42.46 10.29 29.16
CA TRP A 525 -41.37 9.39 28.77
C TRP A 525 -40.09 9.66 29.57
N ILE A 526 -39.70 10.93 29.75
CA ILE A 526 -38.53 11.29 30.56
C ILE A 526 -38.72 10.87 32.02
N ALA A 527 -39.87 11.19 32.62
CA ALA A 527 -40.19 10.84 34.00
C ALA A 527 -40.21 9.31 34.23
N ASP A 528 -40.61 8.54 33.22
CA ASP A 528 -40.61 7.07 33.22
C ASP A 528 -39.21 6.47 32.98
N GLY A 529 -38.16 7.29 32.99
CA GLY A 529 -36.76 6.86 32.85
C GLY A 529 -36.20 7.01 31.44
N ALA A 530 -36.91 7.68 30.53
CA ALA A 530 -36.48 7.96 29.16
C ALA A 530 -36.00 6.75 28.35
N LYS A 531 -36.52 5.55 28.64
CA LYS A 531 -36.01 4.27 28.11
C LYS A 531 -35.85 4.27 26.58
N ASN A 532 -34.78 3.64 26.10
CA ASN A 532 -34.48 3.48 24.68
C ASN A 532 -35.13 2.21 24.12
N ASN A 533 -36.47 2.13 24.21
CA ASN A 533 -37.25 0.89 24.06
C ASN A 533 -38.23 0.84 22.87
#